data_AF-A0A1Q9SXU3-F1
#
_entry.id   AF-A0A1Q9SXU3-F1
#
_cell.length_a   1.000
_cell.length_b   1.000
_cell.length_c   1.000
_cell.angle_alpha   90.00
_cell.angle_beta   90.00
_cell.angle_gamma   90.00
#
_symmetry.space_group_name_H-M   'P 1'
#
loop_
_entity.id
_entity.type
_entity.pdbx_description
1 polymer ?
#
loop_
_entity_poly.entity_id
_entity_poly.type
_entity_poly.pdbx_seq_one_letter_code
_entity_poly.pdbx_strand_id
1 'polypeptide(L)'
;MASGLRLRMLRLALDEPLTNREIADALGLNPATCLHHVRTLVDTGFLEALEPRRGRRGAREIPYRATGRSWYARTPAISHSMVEAFVAELGQVPADRADVTLTRLRLRLPPEELADFRRRLAELVDEFHGRPRDPSAERGRSSSPSTRRP
;
A
#
# COMPACT_ATOMS: atom_id res chain seq x y z
N MET A 1 -8.00 15.22 1.06
CA MET A 1 -6.61 15.67 0.86
C MET A 1 -5.70 14.46 0.80
N ALA A 2 -5.16 14.15 -0.38
CA ALA A 2 -4.30 12.99 -0.56
C ALA A 2 -2.89 13.30 -0.01
N SER A 3 -2.49 12.60 1.05
CA SER A 3 -1.19 12.74 1.70
C SER A 3 -0.32 11.55 1.27
N GLY A 4 0.87 11.81 0.71
CA GLY A 4 1.81 10.75 0.33
C GLY A 4 2.15 9.82 1.51
N LEU A 5 2.19 10.35 2.73
CA LEU A 5 2.43 9.55 3.92
C LEU A 5 1.29 8.55 4.21
N ARG A 6 0.04 8.99 4.09
CA ARG A 6 -1.12 8.12 4.30
C ARG A 6 -1.19 6.99 3.27
N LEU A 7 -0.79 7.25 2.02
CA LEU A 7 -0.67 6.20 1.01
C LEU A 7 0.38 5.15 1.39
N ARG A 8 1.53 5.57 1.93
CA ARG A 8 2.57 4.64 2.43
C ARG A 8 2.06 3.79 3.59
N MET A 9 1.32 4.37 4.53
CA MET A 9 0.69 3.62 5.63
C MET A 9 -0.27 2.54 5.11
N LEU A 10 -1.06 2.84 4.08
CA LEU A 10 -1.98 1.87 3.48
C LEU A 10 -1.26 0.74 2.75
N ARG A 11 -0.13 1.03 2.07
CA ARG A 11 0.70 0.00 1.42
C ARG A 11 1.34 -0.92 2.45
N LEU A 12 1.83 -0.38 3.57
CA LEU A 12 2.40 -1.19 4.66
C LEU A 12 1.37 -2.13 5.30
N ALA A 13 0.17 -1.64 5.56
CA ALA A 13 -0.90 -2.42 6.18
C ALA A 13 -1.73 -3.24 5.16
N LEU A 14 -1.25 -3.38 3.93
CA LEU A 14 -1.97 -4.06 2.86
C LEU A 14 -2.00 -5.57 3.10
N ASP A 15 -0.84 -6.18 3.34
CA ASP A 15 -0.72 -7.64 3.44
C ASP A 15 -1.05 -8.14 4.86
N GLU A 16 -0.40 -7.56 5.87
CA GLU A 16 -0.55 -7.94 7.27
C GLU A 16 -1.09 -6.80 8.14
N PRO A 17 -1.87 -7.10 9.19
CA PRO A 17 -2.30 -6.09 10.14
C PRO A 17 -1.12 -5.58 10.97
N LEU A 18 -0.95 -4.26 11.03
CA LEU A 18 0.11 -3.59 11.78
C LEU A 18 -0.45 -2.67 12.86
N THR A 19 0.17 -2.66 14.03
CA THR A 19 -0.16 -1.74 15.11
C THR A 19 0.36 -0.33 14.84
N ASN A 20 -0.17 0.68 15.54
CA ASN A 20 0.33 2.06 15.43
C ASN A 20 1.84 2.16 15.68
N ARG A 21 2.38 1.35 16.61
CA ARG A 21 3.82 1.31 16.90
C ARG A 21 4.59 0.75 15.70
N GLU A 22 4.18 -0.41 15.18
CA GLU A 22 4.84 -1.04 14.03
C GLU A 22 4.82 -0.13 12.79
N ILE A 23 3.70 0.56 12.54
CA ILE A 23 3.60 1.55 11.46
C ILE A 23 4.54 2.74 11.71
N ALA A 24 4.61 3.24 12.95
CA ALA A 24 5.48 4.36 13.30
C ALA A 24 6.95 4.00 13.13
N ASP A 25 7.35 2.82 13.62
CA ASP A 25 8.72 2.31 13.55
C ASP A 25 9.12 2.08 12.08
N ALA A 26 8.25 1.45 11.27
CA ALA A 26 8.51 1.19 9.85
C ALA A 26 8.67 2.48 9.02
N LEU A 27 8.01 3.56 9.42
CA LEU A 27 8.03 4.85 8.70
C LEU A 27 8.96 5.89 9.34
N GLY A 28 9.64 5.57 10.45
CA GLY A 28 10.48 6.50 11.20
C GLY A 28 9.71 7.69 11.78
N LEU A 29 8.44 7.50 12.16
CA LEU A 29 7.57 8.55 12.66
C LEU A 29 7.50 8.59 14.18
N ASN A 30 7.24 9.78 14.73
CA ASN A 30 6.78 9.88 16.10
C ASN A 30 5.41 9.17 16.28
N PRO A 31 5.20 8.37 17.36
CA PRO A 31 3.95 7.64 17.59
C PRO A 31 2.68 8.49 17.60
N ALA A 32 2.74 9.73 18.09
CA ALA A 32 1.59 10.64 18.12
C ALA A 32 1.21 11.12 16.71
N THR A 33 2.21 11.45 15.89
CA THR A 33 2.01 11.81 14.47
C THR A 33 1.44 10.62 13.70
N CYS A 34 1.99 9.42 13.90
CA CYS A 34 1.46 8.19 13.29
C CYS A 34 -0.03 8.01 13.65
N LEU A 35 -0.36 8.14 14.94
CA LEU A 35 -1.72 7.94 15.44
C LEU A 35 -2.73 8.94 14.83
N HIS A 36 -2.33 10.19 14.61
CA HIS A 36 -3.18 11.18 13.93
C HIS A 36 -3.57 10.71 12.53
N HIS A 37 -2.61 10.20 11.75
CA HIS A 37 -2.88 9.71 10.40
C HIS A 37 -3.67 8.41 10.40
N VAL A 38 -3.34 7.46 11.29
CA VAL A 38 -4.08 6.19 11.45
C VAL A 38 -5.54 6.46 11.79
N ARG A 39 -5.84 7.35 12.73
CA ARG A 39 -7.23 7.74 13.06
C ARG A 39 -7.95 8.30 11.85
N THR A 40 -7.33 9.23 11.12
CA THR A 40 -7.93 9.77 9.90
C THR A 40 -8.25 8.66 8.89
N LEU A 41 -7.35 7.69 8.72
CA LEU A 41 -7.54 6.57 7.79
C LEU A 41 -8.63 5.60 8.25
N VAL A 42 -8.80 5.40 9.56
CA VAL A 42 -9.91 4.62 10.13
C VAL A 42 -11.24 5.35 9.95
N ASP A 43 -11.29 6.64 10.29
CA ASP A 43 -12.50 7.47 10.18
C ASP A 43 -13.01 7.57 8.73
N THR A 44 -12.10 7.46 7.76
CA THR A 44 -12.41 7.44 6.31
C THR A 44 -12.61 6.03 5.74
N GLY A 45 -12.45 4.99 6.57
CA GLY A 45 -12.62 3.60 6.20
C GLY A 45 -11.53 3.02 5.30
N PHE A 46 -10.38 3.69 5.16
CA PHE A 46 -9.22 3.16 4.44
C PHE A 46 -8.39 2.17 5.29
N LEU A 47 -8.42 2.34 6.61
CA LEU A 47 -7.96 1.34 7.58
C LEU A 47 -9.14 0.79 8.37
N GLU A 48 -9.04 -0.48 8.74
CA GLU A 48 -9.91 -1.14 9.71
C GLU A 48 -9.09 -1.47 10.96
N ALA A 49 -9.64 -1.14 12.13
CA ALA A 49 -9.09 -1.55 13.42
C ALA A 49 -9.55 -2.97 13.74
N LEU A 50 -8.61 -3.88 13.99
CA LEU A 50 -8.89 -5.27 14.32
C LEU A 50 -8.94 -5.49 15.84
N GLU A 51 -9.31 -6.71 16.22
CA GLU A 51 -9.34 -7.12 17.62
C GLU A 51 -8.00 -6.85 18.34
N PRO A 52 -8.03 -6.21 19.52
CA PRO A 52 -6.82 -5.90 20.25
C PRO A 52 -6.08 -7.15 20.70
N ARG A 53 -4.76 -7.16 20.51
CA ARG A 53 -3.87 -8.26 20.92
C ARG A 53 -2.91 -7.81 22.03
N ARG A 54 -2.36 -8.79 22.76
CA ARG A 54 -1.27 -8.51 23.72
C ARG A 54 0.03 -8.28 22.97
N GLY A 55 0.60 -7.10 23.15
CA GLY A 55 1.91 -6.70 22.65
C GLY A 55 3.05 -7.07 23.60
N ARG A 56 4.26 -6.61 23.27
CA ARG A 56 5.45 -6.78 24.14
C ARG A 56 5.17 -6.18 25.52
N ARG A 57 5.61 -6.87 26.57
CA ARG A 57 5.43 -6.49 27.99
C ARG A 57 3.96 -6.35 28.42
N GLY A 58 3.01 -6.99 27.72
CA GLY A 58 1.61 -7.05 28.13
C GLY A 58 0.77 -5.83 27.77
N ALA A 59 1.31 -4.89 26.99
CA ALA A 59 0.53 -3.75 26.49
C ALA A 59 -0.62 -4.23 25.58
N ARG A 60 -1.78 -3.58 25.65
CA ARG A 60 -2.89 -3.83 24.73
C ARG A 60 -2.67 -3.03 23.45
N GLU A 61 -2.45 -3.70 22.32
CA GLU A 61 -2.16 -3.09 21.03
C GLU A 61 -3.29 -3.38 20.04
N ILE A 62 -3.69 -2.37 19.24
CA ILE A 62 -4.72 -2.50 18.21
C ILE A 62 -4.04 -2.62 16.85
N PRO A 63 -4.15 -3.77 16.14
CA PRO A 63 -3.69 -3.90 14.77
C PRO A 63 -4.64 -3.20 13.79
N TYR A 64 -4.10 -2.65 12.71
CA TYR A 64 -4.83 -2.01 11.63
C TYR A 64 -4.53 -2.70 10.30
N ARG A 65 -5.56 -2.92 9.49
CA ARG A 65 -5.44 -3.49 8.13
C ARG A 65 -6.01 -2.53 7.10
N ALA A 66 -5.36 -2.41 5.95
CA ALA A 66 -5.89 -1.65 4.82
C ALA A 66 -7.06 -2.37 4.18
N THR A 67 -8.14 -1.63 3.92
CA THR A 67 -9.39 -2.17 3.35
C THR A 67 -9.37 -2.29 1.82
N GLY A 68 -8.28 -1.87 1.17
CA GLY A 68 -8.20 -1.75 -0.29
C GLY A 68 -9.01 -0.59 -0.87
N ARG A 69 -9.82 0.12 -0.07
CA ARG A 69 -10.71 1.20 -0.57
C ARG A 69 -9.98 2.38 -1.20
N SER A 70 -8.69 2.57 -0.90
CA SER A 70 -7.87 3.58 -1.58
C SER A 70 -7.76 3.33 -3.08
N TRP A 71 -7.98 2.10 -3.53
CA TRP A 71 -8.08 1.73 -4.94
C TRP A 71 -9.23 2.45 -5.65
N TYR A 72 -10.41 2.46 -5.03
CA TYR A 72 -11.63 3.06 -5.57
C TYR A 72 -11.73 4.57 -5.30
N ALA A 73 -10.86 5.12 -4.45
CA ALA A 73 -10.84 6.53 -4.16
C ALA A 73 -10.34 7.30 -5.40
N ARG A 74 -11.21 8.13 -5.99
CA ARG A 74 -10.79 9.17 -6.92
C ARG A 74 -9.74 10.05 -6.23
N THR A 75 -8.48 9.81 -6.54
CA THR A 75 -7.40 10.65 -6.04
C THR A 75 -7.47 11.96 -6.82
N PRO A 76 -7.71 13.12 -6.17
CA PRO A 76 -7.57 14.42 -6.85
C PRO A 76 -6.15 14.53 -7.42
N ALA A 77 -5.96 15.39 -8.43
CA ALA A 77 -4.70 15.55 -9.17
C ALA A 77 -3.46 15.21 -8.32
N ILE A 78 -2.72 14.18 -8.76
CA ILE A 78 -1.54 13.68 -8.05
C ILE A 78 -0.55 14.85 -7.91
N SER A 79 -0.21 15.22 -6.68
CA SER A 79 0.76 16.30 -6.43
C SER A 79 2.19 15.83 -6.70
N HIS A 80 3.09 16.74 -7.06
CA HIS A 80 4.52 16.43 -7.23
C HIS A 80 5.12 15.72 -6.02
N SER A 81 4.83 16.22 -4.82
CA SER A 81 5.26 15.63 -3.55
C SER A 81 4.76 14.20 -3.32
N MET A 82 3.60 13.85 -3.87
CA MET A 82 3.08 12.49 -3.81
C MET A 82 3.85 11.56 -4.76
N VAL A 83 4.19 12.06 -5.95
CA VAL A 83 5.02 11.32 -6.91
C VAL A 83 6.42 11.08 -6.34
N GLU A 84 7.07 12.10 -5.78
CA GLU A 84 8.40 11.97 -5.17
C GLU A 84 8.40 10.94 -4.03
N ALA A 85 7.40 11.00 -3.14
CA ALA A 85 7.26 10.03 -2.06
C ALA A 85 7.07 8.60 -2.58
N PHE A 86 6.31 8.43 -3.67
CA PHE A 86 6.11 7.13 -4.30
C PHE A 86 7.38 6.60 -4.98
N VAL A 87 8.12 7.46 -5.68
CA VAL A 87 9.42 7.09 -6.30
C VAL A 87 10.44 6.71 -5.23
N ALA A 88 10.52 7.47 -4.13
CA ALA A 88 11.40 7.14 -3.02
C ALA A 88 11.07 5.78 -2.40
N GLU A 89 9.78 5.44 -2.30
CA GLU A 89 9.32 4.13 -1.82
C GLU A 89 9.68 3.00 -2.80
N LEU A 90 9.44 3.17 -4.10
CA LEU A 90 9.85 2.21 -5.12
C LEU A 90 11.36 1.95 -5.09
N GLY A 91 12.16 2.97 -4.80
CA GLY A 91 13.61 2.82 -4.62
C GLY A 91 14.04 1.97 -3.42
N GLN A 92 13.15 1.70 -2.46
CA GLN A 92 13.39 0.79 -1.33
C GLN A 92 12.91 -0.64 -1.61
N VAL A 93 12.16 -0.85 -2.69
CA VAL A 93 11.70 -2.18 -3.08
C VAL A 93 12.89 -2.93 -3.69
N PRO A 94 13.23 -4.14 -3.19
CA PRO A 94 14.28 -4.97 -3.79
C PRO A 94 14.04 -5.19 -5.29
N ALA A 95 15.09 -5.04 -6.10
CA ALA A 95 15.00 -5.12 -7.56
C ALA A 95 14.54 -6.50 -8.09
N ASP A 96 14.56 -7.53 -7.25
CA ASP A 96 14.13 -8.90 -7.53
C ASP A 96 12.64 -9.15 -7.26
N ARG A 97 11.87 -8.13 -6.85
CA ARG A 97 10.41 -8.25 -6.68
C ARG A 97 9.67 -8.33 -8.01
N ALA A 98 9.32 -9.55 -8.40
CA ALA A 98 8.57 -9.86 -9.63
C ALA A 98 7.10 -9.40 -9.62
N ASP A 99 6.56 -9.02 -8.47
CA ASP A 99 5.17 -8.59 -8.28
C ASP A 99 4.93 -7.09 -8.54
N VAL A 100 5.99 -6.30 -8.73
CA VAL A 100 5.91 -4.86 -9.01
C VAL A 100 6.28 -4.57 -10.45
N THR A 101 5.31 -4.14 -11.26
CA THR A 101 5.54 -3.70 -12.64
C THR A 101 5.31 -2.19 -12.77
N LEU A 102 6.32 -1.45 -13.25
CA LEU A 102 6.20 -0.04 -13.62
C LEU A 102 6.04 0.09 -15.14
N THR A 103 4.86 0.49 -15.60
CA THR A 103 4.59 0.70 -17.03
C THR A 103 4.38 2.19 -17.33
N ARG A 104 5.19 2.74 -18.22
CA ARG A 104 4.96 4.08 -18.81
C ARG A 104 4.24 3.91 -20.14
N LEU A 105 2.94 4.18 -20.15
CA LEU A 105 2.11 4.09 -21.36
C LEU A 105 1.71 5.49 -21.86
N ARG A 106 1.91 5.76 -23.15
CA ARG A 106 1.39 6.94 -23.83
C ARG A 106 0.53 6.49 -25.01
N LEU A 107 -0.77 6.75 -24.93
CA LEU A 107 -1.73 6.44 -25.98
C LEU A 107 -2.11 7.70 -26.74
N ARG A 108 -2.23 7.59 -28.07
CA ARG A 108 -2.77 8.63 -28.94
C ARG A 108 -4.01 8.08 -29.60
N LEU A 109 -5.14 8.24 -28.93
CA LEU A 109 -6.45 7.71 -29.34
C LEU A 109 -7.47 8.85 -29.39
N PRO A 110 -8.51 8.74 -30.24
CA PRO A 110 -9.70 9.58 -30.14
C PRO A 110 -10.35 9.51 -28.74
N PRO A 111 -11.11 10.55 -28.31
CA PRO A 111 -11.71 10.59 -26.97
C PRO A 111 -12.57 9.37 -26.60
N GLU A 112 -13.34 8.85 -27.56
CA GLU A 112 -14.21 7.69 -27.40
C GLU A 112 -13.43 6.39 -27.18
N GLU A 113 -12.35 6.18 -27.94
CA GLU A 113 -11.46 5.03 -27.77
C GLU A 113 -10.68 5.12 -26.46
N LEU A 114 -10.27 6.32 -26.06
CA LEU A 114 -9.61 6.54 -24.77
C LEU A 114 -10.55 6.25 -23.60
N ALA A 115 -11.85 6.56 -23.74
CA ALA A 115 -12.86 6.23 -22.73
C ALA A 115 -13.10 4.72 -22.65
N ASP A 116 -13.20 4.03 -23.80
CA ASP A 116 -13.30 2.56 -23.83
C ASP A 116 -12.08 1.88 -23.19
N PHE A 117 -10.86 2.32 -23.56
CA PHE A 117 -9.62 1.82 -22.96
C PHE A 117 -9.63 1.96 -21.43
N ARG A 118 -10.00 3.13 -20.92
CA ARG A 118 -10.05 3.39 -19.48
C ARG A 118 -11.09 2.52 -18.77
N ARG A 119 -12.25 2.30 -19.38
CA ARG A 119 -13.30 1.43 -18.84
C ARG A 119 -12.78 -0.01 -18.75
N ARG A 120 -12.26 -0.56 -19.85
CA ARG A 120 -11.73 -1.94 -19.89
C ARG A 120 -10.57 -2.15 -18.94
N LEU A 121 -9.69 -1.16 -18.80
CA LEU A 121 -8.60 -1.20 -17.82
C LEU A 121 -9.14 -1.22 -16.39
N ALA A 122 -10.14 -0.38 -16.08
CA ALA A 122 -10.76 -0.36 -14.76
C ALA A 122 -11.43 -1.72 -14.44
N GLU A 123 -12.20 -2.27 -15.38
CA GLU A 123 -12.83 -3.60 -15.25
C GLU A 123 -11.80 -4.70 -14.99
N LEU A 124 -10.70 -4.72 -15.74
CA LEU A 124 -9.63 -5.70 -15.56
C LEU A 124 -8.99 -5.57 -14.19
N VAL A 125 -8.68 -4.36 -13.73
CA VAL A 125 -8.04 -4.22 -12.42
C VAL A 125 -9.03 -4.52 -11.29
N ASP A 126 -10.30 -4.14 -11.42
CA ASP A 126 -11.35 -4.46 -10.43
C ASP A 126 -11.57 -5.97 -10.32
N GLU A 127 -11.52 -6.70 -11.44
CA GLU A 127 -11.57 -8.16 -11.46
C GLU A 127 -10.46 -8.78 -10.59
N PHE A 128 -9.20 -8.36 -10.79
CA PHE A 128 -8.08 -8.92 -10.04
C PHE A 128 -8.01 -8.42 -8.60
N HIS A 129 -8.38 -7.17 -8.34
CA HIS A 129 -8.44 -6.60 -6.99
C HIS A 129 -9.52 -7.28 -6.13
N GLY A 130 -10.65 -7.66 -6.73
CA GLY A 130 -11.74 -8.35 -6.04
C GLY A 130 -11.46 -9.83 -5.71
N ARG A 131 -10.38 -10.42 -6.23
CA ARG A 131 -10.03 -11.81 -5.92
C ARG A 131 -9.52 -11.93 -4.48
N PRO A 132 -9.93 -12.98 -3.74
CA PRO A 132 -9.32 -13.29 -2.45
C PRO A 132 -7.80 -13.41 -2.62
N ARG A 133 -7.04 -12.84 -1.69
CA ARG A 133 -5.59 -13.01 -1.68
C ARG A 133 -5.26 -14.45 -1.35
N ASP A 134 -4.49 -15.09 -2.20
CA ASP A 134 -3.99 -16.44 -1.98
C ASP A 134 -2.82 -16.40 -0.97
N PRO A 135 -2.93 -17.05 0.21
CA PRO A 135 -1.86 -17.10 1.20
C PRO A 135 -0.59 -17.81 0.69
N SER A 136 -0.71 -18.61 -0.37
CA SER A 136 0.36 -19.39 -0.98
C SER A 136 1.04 -18.69 -2.16
N ALA A 137 0.46 -17.60 -2.68
CA ALA A 137 1.11 -16.75 -3.67
C ALA A 137 2.45 -16.27 -3.09
N GLU A 138 3.53 -16.43 -3.85
CA GLU A 138 4.86 -16.00 -3.42
C GLU A 138 4.79 -14.52 -3.01
N ARG A 139 4.98 -14.24 -1.71
CA ARG A 139 5.51 -12.95 -1.28
C ARG A 139 6.83 -12.84 -2.02
N GLY A 140 6.94 -11.95 -3.02
CA GLY A 140 8.13 -11.82 -3.87
C GLY A 140 9.40 -12.08 -3.05
N ARG A 141 9.99 -13.28 -3.24
CA ARG A 141 10.97 -13.81 -2.31
C ARG A 141 12.19 -12.90 -2.36
N SER A 142 12.53 -12.28 -1.23
CA SER A 142 13.89 -11.77 -1.04
C SER A 142 14.82 -12.97 -0.97
N SER A 143 15.42 -13.32 -2.09
CA SER A 143 16.42 -14.37 -2.13
C SER A 143 17.69 -13.79 -1.56
N SER A 144 17.87 -13.82 -0.23
CA SER A 144 19.19 -13.56 0.35
C SER A 144 20.18 -14.56 -0.26
N PRO A 145 21.27 -14.13 -0.91
CA PRO A 145 22.25 -15.06 -1.43
C PRO A 145 22.91 -15.74 -0.23
N SER A 146 22.70 -17.05 -0.10
CA SER A 146 23.48 -17.90 0.78
C SER A 146 24.96 -17.76 0.39
N THR A 147 25.71 -16.99 1.15
CA THR A 147 27.18 -16.95 1.10
C THR A 147 27.72 -18.31 1.49
N ARG A 148 27.84 -19.21 0.51
CA ARG A 148 28.77 -20.33 0.59
C ARG A 148 30.14 -19.79 0.21
N ARG A 149 30.95 -19.49 1.23
CA ARG A 149 32.39 -19.25 1.04
C ARG A 149 33.10 -20.62 1.04
N PRO A 150 34.08 -20.85 0.15
CA PRO A 150 34.88 -22.07 0.12
C PRO A 150 35.77 -22.21 1.36
#